data_AF-A0A3C1W9B7-F1
#
_entry.id   AF-A0A3C1W9B7-F1
#
_cell.length_a   1.000
_cell.length_b   1.000
_cell.length_c   1.000
_cell.angle_alpha   90.00
_cell.angle_beta   90.00
_cell.angle_gamma   90.00
#
_symmetry.space_group_name_H-M   'P 1'
#
loop_
_entity.id
_entity.type
_entity.pdbx_description
1 polymer ?
#
loop_
_entity_poly.entity_id
_entity_poly.type
_entity_poly.pdbx_seq_one_letter_code
_entity_poly.pdbx_strand_id
1 'polypeptide(L)'
;MPFRILLILAFAFPGLLLAEEAQGSKPPSKQVLMKALQWMQSSIPERRQAAYRSVHLIGKEAVPAFRKALQKARQYHERRLADVLSGRNQKGNPYEELVTVVDELRETRTQVYPLMMKDWQKDRQEIDKLRVQWENLDRLYQRASKLSSTDTTAIDKQIDGITDALVEIHDQLARFEGQTKEESNAISAKERRRSALEESFDGSSYMKAAEVLGAMRAEVATLTSANTHNEGSSWASAPQKNFARMISYERAVLGLRPLKLEEKLSNSATGHSGDMARLGFFSHTSPVPGKKSFSDRARKAGFRGGPSGECIAAGQGSFSSAYESWFYSDGHRHIMLAKGPSILGFGVVSKHWTLVTGRM
;
A
#
# COMPACT_ATOMS: atom_id res chain seq x y z
N MET A 1 -8.50 -66.60 -58.55
CA MET A 1 -9.68 -67.27 -57.96
C MET A 1 -10.75 -66.21 -57.67
N PRO A 2 -12.04 -66.52 -57.83
CA PRO A 2 -12.93 -65.81 -58.78
C PRO A 2 -13.91 -64.81 -58.15
N PHE A 3 -14.31 -63.83 -58.98
CA PHE A 3 -15.68 -63.38 -59.31
C PHE A 3 -16.80 -63.30 -58.26
N ARG A 4 -17.45 -62.12 -58.21
CA ARG A 4 -18.92 -61.85 -58.31
C ARG A 4 -19.10 -60.31 -58.36
N ILE A 5 -19.30 -59.67 -59.51
CA ILE A 5 -20.50 -59.46 -60.37
C ILE A 5 -21.65 -58.66 -59.73
N LEU A 6 -21.87 -57.47 -60.35
CA LEU A 6 -23.06 -56.64 -60.59
C LEU A 6 -24.03 -56.29 -59.44
N LEU A 7 -24.38 -54.99 -59.35
CA LEU A 7 -25.76 -54.56 -59.61
C LEU A 7 -25.87 -53.09 -60.08
N ILE A 8 -26.97 -52.84 -60.76
CA ILE A 8 -27.37 -51.71 -61.62
C ILE A 8 -28.02 -50.55 -60.83
N LEU A 9 -27.94 -49.36 -61.43
CA LEU A 9 -28.66 -48.09 -61.23
C LEU A 9 -29.90 -48.03 -60.29
N ALA A 10 -30.02 -46.93 -59.54
CA ALA A 10 -31.23 -46.08 -59.53
C ALA A 10 -30.96 -44.70 -58.91
N PHE A 11 -31.30 -43.63 -59.65
CA PHE A 11 -31.40 -42.27 -59.14
C PHE A 11 -32.54 -42.18 -58.11
N ALA A 12 -32.26 -41.68 -56.91
CA ALA A 12 -33.28 -41.21 -55.98
C ALA A 12 -32.98 -39.75 -55.62
N PHE A 13 -33.87 -38.87 -56.09
CA PHE A 13 -33.95 -37.46 -55.69
C PHE A 13 -33.94 -37.36 -54.15
N PRO A 14 -33.08 -36.54 -53.52
CA PRO A 14 -33.33 -36.14 -52.15
C PRO A 14 -34.55 -35.22 -52.17
N GLY A 15 -35.65 -35.70 -51.60
CA GLY A 15 -36.82 -34.87 -51.33
C GLY A 15 -36.39 -33.62 -50.56
N LEU A 16 -36.90 -32.47 -51.02
CA LEU A 16 -36.86 -31.21 -50.31
C LEU A 16 -37.62 -31.40 -48.97
N LEU A 17 -36.90 -31.83 -47.93
CA LEU A 17 -37.35 -31.65 -46.57
C LEU A 17 -37.27 -30.14 -46.32
N LEU A 18 -38.42 -29.49 -46.45
CA LEU A 18 -38.64 -28.16 -45.90
C LEU A 18 -38.18 -28.21 -44.44
N ALA A 19 -37.06 -27.54 -44.16
CA ALA A 19 -36.66 -27.23 -42.82
C ALA A 19 -37.84 -26.47 -42.20
N GLU A 20 -38.52 -27.11 -41.25
CA GLU A 20 -39.49 -26.48 -40.39
C GLU A 20 -38.76 -25.30 -39.75
N GLU A 21 -39.11 -24.07 -40.15
CA GLU A 21 -38.62 -22.87 -39.50
C GLU A 21 -38.88 -23.05 -38.01
N ALA A 22 -37.79 -23.21 -37.24
CA ALA A 22 -37.86 -23.29 -35.80
C ALA A 22 -38.65 -22.08 -35.32
N GLN A 23 -39.88 -22.30 -34.85
CA GLN A 23 -40.72 -21.27 -34.27
C GLN A 23 -39.88 -20.47 -33.28
N GLY A 24 -39.73 -19.18 -33.55
CA GLY A 24 -38.98 -18.26 -32.69
C GLY A 24 -39.35 -18.47 -31.24
N SER A 25 -38.34 -18.68 -30.40
CA SER A 25 -38.50 -19.04 -29.00
C SER A 25 -39.24 -17.92 -28.26
N LYS A 26 -40.54 -18.11 -28.00
CA LYS A 26 -41.42 -17.13 -27.33
C LYS A 26 -40.69 -16.40 -26.19
N PRO A 27 -40.79 -15.05 -26.11
CA PRO A 27 -40.07 -14.28 -25.10
C PRO A 27 -40.40 -14.77 -23.68
N PRO A 28 -39.41 -14.75 -22.76
CA PRO A 28 -39.59 -15.28 -21.42
C PRO A 28 -40.72 -14.60 -20.67
N SER A 29 -41.46 -15.38 -19.87
CA SER A 29 -42.55 -14.83 -19.06
C SER A 29 -42.03 -13.84 -18.02
N LYS A 30 -42.88 -12.89 -17.63
CA LYS A 30 -42.56 -11.89 -16.59
C LYS A 30 -42.13 -12.55 -15.27
N GLN A 31 -42.72 -13.69 -14.90
CA GLN A 31 -42.37 -14.44 -13.69
C GLN A 31 -40.95 -15.01 -13.76
N VAL A 32 -40.53 -15.52 -14.92
CA VAL A 32 -39.18 -16.04 -15.14
C VAL A 32 -38.15 -14.92 -14.98
N LEU A 33 -38.39 -13.77 -15.61
CA LEU A 33 -37.51 -12.60 -15.50
C LEU A 33 -37.42 -12.05 -14.08
N MET A 34 -38.53 -12.04 -13.33
CA MET A 34 -38.53 -11.62 -11.92
C MET A 34 -37.71 -12.56 -11.03
N LYS A 35 -37.89 -13.88 -11.20
CA LYS A 35 -37.13 -14.87 -10.41
C LYS A 35 -35.64 -14.83 -10.74
N ALA A 36 -35.30 -14.68 -12.02
CA ALA A 36 -33.92 -14.50 -12.46
C ALA A 36 -33.30 -13.25 -11.83
N LEU A 37 -33.98 -12.10 -11.89
CA LEU A 37 -33.51 -10.86 -11.26
C LEU A 37 -33.27 -11.05 -9.74
N GLN A 38 -34.23 -11.67 -9.04
CA GLN A 38 -34.10 -11.95 -7.61
C GLN A 38 -32.86 -12.81 -7.30
N TRP A 39 -32.57 -13.80 -8.15
CA TRP A 39 -31.42 -14.66 -7.97
C TRP A 39 -30.11 -13.95 -8.32
N MET A 40 -30.08 -13.10 -9.36
CA MET A 40 -28.93 -12.24 -9.70
C MET A 40 -28.59 -11.24 -8.59
N GLN A 41 -29.59 -10.82 -7.81
CA GLN A 41 -29.42 -9.94 -6.65
C GLN A 41 -28.97 -10.70 -5.37
N SER A 42 -28.88 -12.02 -5.41
CA SER A 42 -28.54 -12.80 -4.22
C SER A 42 -27.08 -12.60 -3.79
N SER A 43 -26.83 -12.59 -2.48
CA SER A 43 -25.47 -12.70 -1.92
C SER A 43 -24.85 -14.09 -2.12
N ILE A 44 -25.66 -15.11 -2.45
CA ILE A 44 -25.24 -16.50 -2.61
C ILE A 44 -24.78 -16.73 -4.07
N PRO A 45 -23.48 -17.02 -4.32
CA PRO A 45 -22.97 -17.21 -5.68
C PRO A 45 -23.71 -18.28 -6.47
N GLU A 46 -24.07 -19.39 -5.84
CA GLU A 46 -24.75 -20.51 -6.50
C GLU A 46 -26.11 -20.09 -7.09
N ARG A 47 -26.82 -19.19 -6.41
CA ARG A 47 -28.10 -18.64 -6.89
C ARG A 47 -27.88 -17.72 -8.09
N ARG A 48 -26.87 -16.84 -8.04
CA ARG A 48 -26.52 -15.96 -9.17
C ARG A 48 -26.12 -16.77 -10.40
N GLN A 49 -25.21 -17.74 -10.23
CA GLN A 49 -24.75 -18.62 -11.30
C GLN A 49 -25.87 -19.43 -11.95
N ALA A 50 -26.83 -19.91 -11.16
CA ALA A 50 -28.00 -20.60 -11.69
C ALA A 50 -28.91 -19.66 -12.50
N ALA A 51 -29.05 -18.39 -12.10
CA ALA A 51 -29.77 -17.39 -12.88
C ALA A 51 -29.10 -17.16 -14.24
N TYR A 52 -27.77 -17.01 -14.28
CA TYR A 52 -27.01 -16.80 -15.52
C TYR A 52 -27.13 -17.99 -16.48
N ARG A 53 -27.03 -19.23 -15.98
CA ARG A 53 -27.21 -20.43 -16.81
C ARG A 53 -28.59 -20.50 -17.45
N SER A 54 -29.62 -20.12 -16.70
CA SER A 54 -31.00 -20.16 -17.18
C SER A 54 -31.22 -19.21 -18.36
N VAL A 55 -30.48 -18.10 -18.42
CA VAL A 55 -30.58 -17.12 -19.52
C VAL A 55 -30.12 -17.70 -20.85
N HIS A 56 -29.00 -18.41 -20.85
CA HIS A 56 -28.38 -18.96 -22.06
C HIS A 56 -29.23 -20.07 -22.70
N LEU A 57 -30.20 -20.63 -21.97
CA LEU A 57 -31.07 -21.71 -22.44
C LEU A 57 -32.33 -21.22 -23.18
N ILE A 58 -32.70 -19.93 -23.06
CA ILE A 58 -34.01 -19.42 -23.53
C ILE A 58 -33.96 -18.90 -24.98
N GLY A 59 -32.77 -18.82 -25.59
CA GLY A 59 -32.60 -18.39 -26.99
C GLY A 59 -32.34 -16.89 -27.16
N LYS A 60 -31.93 -16.49 -28.38
CA LYS A 60 -31.44 -15.13 -28.70
C LYS A 60 -32.50 -14.03 -28.46
N GLU A 61 -33.78 -14.36 -28.58
CA GLU A 61 -34.91 -13.43 -28.41
C GLU A 61 -35.06 -12.92 -26.97
N ALA A 62 -34.54 -13.65 -25.98
CA ALA A 62 -34.60 -13.29 -24.57
C ALA A 62 -33.50 -12.31 -24.14
N VAL A 63 -32.44 -12.15 -24.93
CA VAL A 63 -31.23 -11.38 -24.57
C VAL A 63 -31.55 -9.93 -24.16
N PRO A 64 -32.40 -9.15 -24.86
CA PRO A 64 -32.70 -7.78 -24.46
C PRO A 64 -33.35 -7.69 -23.07
N ALA A 65 -34.28 -8.59 -22.76
CA ALA A 65 -34.97 -8.62 -21.48
C ALA A 65 -34.02 -9.00 -20.33
N PHE A 66 -33.12 -9.95 -20.56
CA PHE A 66 -32.12 -10.34 -19.58
C PHE A 66 -31.02 -9.30 -19.40
N ARG A 67 -30.58 -8.62 -20.45
CA ARG A 67 -29.65 -7.48 -20.34
C ARG A 67 -30.21 -6.42 -19.40
N LYS A 68 -31.50 -6.09 -19.53
CA LYS A 68 -32.19 -5.17 -18.63
C LYS A 68 -32.26 -5.70 -17.19
N ALA A 69 -32.43 -7.00 -16.99
CA ALA A 69 -32.39 -7.61 -15.66
C ALA A 69 -30.98 -7.55 -15.03
N LEU A 70 -29.93 -7.83 -15.80
CA LEU A 70 -28.53 -7.70 -15.38
C LEU A 70 -28.19 -6.26 -14.97
N GLN A 71 -28.60 -5.26 -15.76
CA GLN A 71 -28.42 -3.85 -15.42
C GLN A 71 -29.10 -3.48 -14.09
N LYS A 72 -30.31 -3.99 -13.84
CA LYS A 72 -31.00 -3.81 -12.54
C LYS A 72 -30.29 -4.53 -11.39
N ALA A 73 -29.74 -5.72 -11.64
CA ALA A 73 -28.95 -6.44 -10.64
C ALA A 73 -27.64 -5.71 -10.32
N ARG A 74 -26.98 -5.13 -11.33
CA ARG A 74 -25.79 -4.28 -11.17
C ARG A 74 -26.09 -3.09 -10.27
N GLN A 75 -27.12 -2.31 -10.61
CA GLN A 75 -27.57 -1.17 -9.79
C GLN A 75 -27.90 -1.55 -8.35
N TYR A 76 -28.44 -2.75 -8.13
CA TYR A 76 -28.69 -3.27 -6.79
C TYR A 76 -27.39 -3.51 -6.01
N HIS A 77 -26.39 -4.16 -6.61
CA HIS A 77 -25.11 -4.42 -5.97
C HIS A 77 -24.28 -3.15 -5.77
N GLU A 78 -24.33 -2.20 -6.71
CA GLU A 78 -23.74 -0.86 -6.55
C GLU A 78 -24.34 -0.11 -5.35
N ARG A 79 -25.67 -0.14 -5.19
CA ARG A 79 -26.31 0.45 -3.99
C ARG A 79 -25.90 -0.25 -2.70
N ARG A 80 -25.77 -1.58 -2.72
CA ARG A 80 -25.27 -2.32 -1.56
C ARG A 80 -23.84 -1.95 -1.23
N LEU A 81 -22.99 -1.72 -2.23
CA LEU A 81 -21.62 -1.24 -2.03
C LEU A 81 -21.65 0.12 -1.33
N ALA A 82 -22.46 1.05 -1.82
CA ALA A 82 -22.66 2.36 -1.21
C ALA A 82 -23.20 2.26 0.24
N ASP A 83 -24.14 1.36 0.51
CA ASP A 83 -24.69 1.14 1.86
C ASP A 83 -23.65 0.59 2.84
N VAL A 84 -22.76 -0.29 2.37
CA VAL A 84 -21.63 -0.83 3.16
C VAL A 84 -20.61 0.28 3.46
N LEU A 85 -20.27 1.10 2.45
CA LEU A 85 -19.27 2.16 2.59
C LEU A 85 -19.79 3.40 3.33
N SER A 86 -21.09 3.72 3.26
CA SER A 86 -21.65 4.86 4.01
C SER A 86 -21.78 4.61 5.52
N GLY A 87 -21.49 3.40 6.00
CA GLY A 87 -21.54 3.06 7.42
C GLY A 87 -22.95 3.05 8.03
N ARG A 88 -24.02 3.16 7.22
CA ARG A 88 -25.42 3.14 7.71
C ARG A 88 -25.78 1.91 8.56
N ASN A 89 -25.02 0.82 8.43
CA ASN A 89 -25.28 -0.45 9.09
C ASN A 89 -24.16 -0.93 10.05
N GLN A 90 -23.06 -0.19 10.24
CA GLN A 90 -21.93 -0.61 11.09
C GLN A 90 -21.25 0.57 11.82
N LYS A 91 -20.57 0.29 12.94
CA LYS A 91 -19.75 1.26 13.68
C LYS A 91 -18.63 1.81 12.78
N GLY A 92 -18.87 2.95 12.13
CA GLY A 92 -17.90 3.81 11.45
C GLY A 92 -17.10 3.13 10.32
N ASN A 93 -17.36 3.51 9.07
CA ASN A 93 -16.48 3.11 7.96
C ASN A 93 -15.05 3.66 8.20
N PRO A 94 -14.02 2.82 8.40
CA PRO A 94 -12.66 3.29 8.69
C PRO A 94 -11.97 3.91 7.46
N TYR A 95 -12.56 3.77 6.27
CA TYR A 95 -11.98 4.23 5.01
C TYR A 95 -12.11 5.73 4.80
N GLU A 96 -13.25 6.34 5.11
CA GLU A 96 -13.53 7.74 4.78
C GLU A 96 -12.64 8.70 5.58
N GLU A 97 -12.60 8.54 6.90
CA GLU A 97 -11.75 9.38 7.75
C GLU A 97 -10.26 9.18 7.44
N LEU A 98 -9.86 7.94 7.12
CA LEU A 98 -8.47 7.62 6.83
C LEU A 98 -7.95 8.31 5.57
N VAL A 99 -8.74 8.35 4.49
CA VAL A 99 -8.34 9.01 3.25
C VAL A 99 -8.05 10.48 3.50
N THR A 100 -8.99 11.19 4.14
CA THR A 100 -8.84 12.61 4.47
C THR A 100 -7.60 12.87 5.31
N VAL A 101 -7.41 12.10 6.40
CA VAL A 101 -6.26 12.30 7.30
C VAL A 101 -4.93 11.99 6.61
N VAL A 102 -4.86 10.96 5.77
CA VAL A 102 -3.63 10.60 5.06
C VAL A 102 -3.31 11.61 3.96
N ASP A 103 -4.30 12.16 3.28
CA ASP A 103 -4.07 13.20 2.28
C ASP A 103 -3.61 14.52 2.94
N GLU A 104 -4.22 14.92 4.06
CA GLU A 104 -3.72 16.03 4.89
C GLU A 104 -2.28 15.80 5.37
N LEU A 105 -1.96 14.57 5.80
CA LEU A 105 -0.61 14.18 6.21
C LEU A 105 0.38 14.34 5.05
N ARG A 106 0.04 13.88 3.84
CA ARG A 106 0.90 13.99 2.64
C ARG A 106 1.12 15.43 2.21
N GLU A 107 0.07 16.25 2.24
CA GLU A 107 0.17 17.67 1.93
C GLU A 107 1.06 18.38 2.94
N THR A 108 0.84 18.14 4.24
CA THR A 108 1.65 18.70 5.32
C THR A 108 3.12 18.28 5.19
N ARG A 109 3.42 17.02 4.85
CA ARG A 109 4.80 16.56 4.58
C ARG A 109 5.44 17.36 3.44
N THR A 110 4.68 17.61 2.37
CA THR A 110 5.15 18.35 1.19
C THR A 110 5.52 19.80 1.54
N GLN A 111 4.77 20.42 2.46
CA GLN A 111 5.04 21.77 2.95
C GLN A 111 6.19 21.80 3.97
N VAL A 112 6.21 20.88 4.93
CA VAL A 112 7.14 20.90 6.07
C VAL A 112 8.54 20.40 5.72
N TYR A 113 8.66 19.36 4.89
CA TYR A 113 9.97 18.78 4.59
C TYR A 113 10.97 19.77 3.95
N PRO A 114 10.60 20.59 2.95
CA PRO A 114 11.49 21.63 2.42
C PRO A 114 11.95 22.63 3.49
N LEU A 115 11.08 22.96 4.45
CA LEU A 115 11.41 23.87 5.55
C LEU A 115 12.40 23.24 6.55
N MET A 116 12.27 21.94 6.83
CA MET A 116 13.27 21.19 7.61
C MET A 116 14.64 21.17 6.94
N MET A 117 14.65 21.10 5.61
CA MET A 117 15.86 21.05 4.80
C MET A 117 16.39 22.44 4.39
N LYS A 118 15.72 23.52 4.80
CA LYS A 118 16.21 24.88 4.58
C LYS A 118 17.39 25.16 5.50
N ASP A 119 18.33 25.96 5.00
CA ASP A 119 19.38 26.57 5.80
C ASP A 119 18.82 27.85 6.44
N TRP A 120 18.66 27.82 7.76
CA TRP A 120 18.14 28.95 8.54
C TRP A 120 19.26 29.79 9.14
N GLN A 121 20.53 29.54 8.79
CA GLN A 121 21.68 30.28 9.31
C GLN A 121 21.70 30.30 10.85
N LYS A 122 21.25 29.21 11.47
CA LYS A 122 21.07 29.06 12.93
C LYS A 122 20.05 30.03 13.57
N ASP A 123 19.10 30.58 12.81
CA ASP A 123 17.98 31.34 13.37
C ASP A 123 17.08 30.44 14.21
N ARG A 124 17.16 30.59 15.54
CA ARG A 124 16.39 29.77 16.48
C ARG A 124 14.90 30.03 16.38
N GLN A 125 14.46 31.25 16.13
CA GLN A 125 13.03 31.57 16.09
C GLN A 125 12.35 30.87 14.92
N GLU A 126 13.01 30.84 13.76
CA GLU A 126 12.50 30.11 12.60
C GLU A 126 12.52 28.60 12.83
N ILE A 127 13.58 28.06 13.42
CA ILE A 127 13.66 26.64 13.78
C ILE A 127 12.61 26.24 14.83
N ASP A 128 12.25 27.14 15.75
CA ASP A 128 11.17 26.91 16.71
C ASP A 128 9.79 26.86 16.03
N LYS A 129 9.54 27.71 15.03
CA LYS A 129 8.32 27.62 14.20
C LYS A 129 8.23 26.28 13.49
N LEU A 130 9.36 25.71 13.06
CA LEU A 130 9.39 24.37 12.47
C LEU A 130 8.91 23.28 13.45
N ARG A 131 9.22 23.40 14.75
CA ARG A 131 8.76 22.44 15.76
C ARG A 131 7.23 22.42 15.87
N VAL A 132 6.59 23.59 15.84
CA VAL A 132 5.13 23.70 15.84
C VAL A 132 4.51 23.02 14.62
N GLN A 133 5.12 23.22 13.44
CA GLN A 133 4.69 22.53 12.21
C GLN A 133 4.88 21.01 12.31
N TRP A 134 5.97 20.56 12.94
CA TRP A 134 6.24 19.16 13.19
C TRP A 134 5.21 18.54 14.15
N GLU A 135 4.79 19.23 15.21
CA GLU A 135 3.74 18.74 16.12
C GLU A 135 2.41 18.50 15.41
N ASN A 136 2.04 19.38 14.46
CA ASN A 136 0.86 19.15 13.64
C ASN A 136 1.00 17.91 12.76
N LEU A 137 2.17 17.76 12.13
CA LEU A 137 2.49 16.61 11.30
C LEU A 137 2.48 15.30 12.12
N ASP A 138 3.00 15.33 13.34
CA ASP A 138 3.01 14.21 14.27
C ASP A 138 1.58 13.79 14.65
N ARG A 139 0.69 14.75 14.98
CA ARG A 139 -0.73 14.46 15.26
C ARG A 139 -1.42 13.78 14.07
N LEU A 140 -1.18 14.25 12.85
CA LEU A 140 -1.72 13.63 11.63
C LEU A 140 -1.19 12.21 11.45
N TYR A 141 0.12 12.00 11.62
CA TYR A 141 0.75 10.68 11.51
C TYR A 141 0.19 9.70 12.55
N GLN A 142 0.04 10.12 13.81
CA GLN A 142 -0.54 9.29 14.86
C GLN A 142 -2.00 8.94 14.57
N ARG A 143 -2.81 9.89 14.11
CA ARG A 143 -4.21 9.65 13.73
C ARG A 143 -4.31 8.69 12.55
N ALA A 144 -3.52 8.88 11.50
CA ALA A 144 -3.45 7.98 10.35
C ALA A 144 -3.02 6.57 10.77
N SER A 145 -2.00 6.46 11.64
CA SER A 145 -1.50 5.19 12.16
C SER A 145 -2.59 4.45 12.95
N LYS A 146 -3.31 5.16 13.82
CA LYS A 146 -4.44 4.62 14.57
C LYS A 146 -5.55 4.13 13.64
N LEU A 147 -5.99 4.95 12.69
CA LEU A 147 -7.06 4.59 11.75
C LEU A 147 -6.66 3.36 10.90
N SER A 148 -5.42 3.31 10.42
CA SER A 148 -4.91 2.19 9.62
C SER A 148 -4.81 0.86 10.38
N SER A 149 -4.75 0.90 11.72
CA SER A 149 -4.75 -0.28 12.58
C SER A 149 -6.13 -0.90 12.81
N THR A 150 -7.20 -0.22 12.37
CA THR A 150 -8.56 -0.73 12.47
C THR A 150 -8.72 -2.03 11.69
N ASP A 151 -9.42 -3.00 12.28
CA ASP A 151 -9.77 -4.26 11.62
C ASP A 151 -10.81 -4.01 10.53
N THR A 152 -10.43 -4.30 9.29
CA THR A 152 -11.29 -4.15 8.11
C THR A 152 -11.84 -5.48 7.61
N THR A 153 -11.49 -6.61 8.24
CA THR A 153 -11.77 -7.96 7.72
C THR A 153 -13.25 -8.19 7.42
N ALA A 154 -14.14 -7.73 8.31
CA ALA A 154 -15.57 -7.93 8.15
C ALA A 154 -16.17 -7.11 6.99
N ILE A 155 -15.76 -5.84 6.84
CA ILE A 155 -16.23 -4.97 5.76
C ILE A 155 -15.62 -5.40 4.43
N ASP A 156 -14.34 -5.79 4.41
CA ASP A 156 -13.63 -6.27 3.21
C ASP A 156 -14.31 -7.52 2.64
N LYS A 157 -14.71 -8.46 3.52
CA LYS A 157 -15.46 -9.66 3.09
C LYS A 157 -16.82 -9.32 2.47
N GLN A 158 -17.51 -8.29 2.97
CA GLN A 158 -18.78 -7.86 2.38
C GLN A 158 -18.56 -7.22 1.02
N ILE A 159 -17.55 -6.36 0.90
CA ILE A 159 -17.18 -5.70 -0.35
C ILE A 159 -16.75 -6.75 -1.37
N ASP A 160 -15.91 -7.71 -1.00
CA ASP A 160 -15.49 -8.82 -1.86
C ASP A 160 -16.68 -9.58 -2.45
N GLY A 161 -17.67 -9.94 -1.62
CA GLY A 161 -18.86 -10.63 -2.10
C GLY A 161 -19.73 -9.79 -3.04
N ILE A 162 -19.75 -8.46 -2.87
CA ILE A 162 -20.43 -7.52 -3.77
C ILE A 162 -19.64 -7.37 -5.07
N THR A 163 -18.32 -7.21 -4.99
CA THR A 163 -17.42 -7.13 -6.15
C THR A 163 -17.51 -8.39 -7.00
N ASP A 164 -17.54 -9.58 -6.40
CA ASP A 164 -17.69 -10.83 -7.15
C ASP A 164 -19.03 -10.88 -7.91
N ALA A 165 -20.11 -10.39 -7.31
CA ALA A 165 -21.40 -10.27 -8.00
C ALA A 165 -21.36 -9.26 -9.17
N LEU A 166 -20.66 -8.14 -9.01
CA LEU A 166 -20.45 -7.16 -10.08
C LEU A 166 -19.62 -7.75 -11.23
N VAL A 167 -18.51 -8.43 -10.92
CA VAL A 167 -17.68 -9.13 -11.92
C VAL A 167 -18.50 -10.15 -12.69
N GLU A 168 -19.30 -10.97 -12.00
CA GLU A 168 -20.17 -11.96 -12.67
C GLU A 168 -21.16 -11.30 -13.64
N ILE A 169 -21.74 -10.16 -13.27
CA ILE A 169 -22.65 -9.40 -14.13
C ILE A 169 -21.91 -8.79 -15.32
N HIS A 170 -20.72 -8.23 -15.12
CA HIS A 170 -19.90 -7.67 -16.19
C HIS A 170 -19.53 -8.75 -17.20
N ASP A 171 -19.07 -9.92 -16.71
CA ASP A 171 -18.78 -11.07 -17.55
C ASP A 171 -20.02 -11.54 -18.35
N GLN A 172 -21.23 -11.49 -17.78
CA GLN A 172 -22.45 -11.83 -18.53
C GLN A 172 -22.80 -10.77 -19.59
N LEU A 173 -22.64 -9.49 -19.29
CA LEU A 173 -22.91 -8.41 -20.24
C LEU A 173 -21.94 -8.47 -21.42
N ALA A 174 -20.65 -8.66 -21.16
CA ALA A 174 -19.63 -8.79 -22.19
C ALA A 174 -19.88 -10.00 -23.11
N ARG A 175 -20.34 -11.13 -22.57
CA ARG A 175 -20.78 -12.28 -23.38
C ARG A 175 -21.95 -11.95 -24.30
N PHE A 176 -22.91 -11.14 -23.83
CA PHE A 176 -24.02 -10.67 -24.68
C PHE A 176 -23.59 -9.64 -25.74
N GLU A 177 -22.39 -9.09 -25.62
CA GLU A 177 -21.77 -8.18 -26.59
C GLU A 177 -20.81 -8.91 -27.55
N GLY A 178 -20.67 -10.24 -27.40
CA GLY A 178 -19.91 -11.08 -28.30
C GLY A 178 -18.49 -11.42 -27.83
N GLN A 179 -18.13 -11.09 -26.59
CA GLN A 179 -16.82 -11.45 -26.04
C GLN A 179 -16.62 -12.96 -26.03
N THR A 180 -15.51 -13.41 -26.61
CA THR A 180 -15.13 -14.82 -26.68
C THR A 180 -14.58 -15.33 -25.35
N LYS A 181 -14.51 -16.66 -25.20
CA LYS A 181 -13.94 -17.28 -23.99
C LYS A 181 -12.44 -17.02 -23.89
N GLU A 182 -11.76 -16.97 -25.03
CA GLU A 182 -10.33 -16.66 -25.16
C GLU A 182 -10.04 -15.23 -24.67
N GLU A 183 -10.82 -14.25 -25.14
CA GLU A 183 -10.70 -12.84 -24.69
C GLU A 183 -10.99 -12.71 -23.19
N SER A 184 -12.04 -13.37 -22.69
CA SER A 184 -12.37 -13.36 -21.26
C SER A 184 -11.25 -13.98 -20.40
N ASN A 185 -10.64 -15.07 -20.87
CA ASN A 185 -9.54 -15.74 -20.17
C ASN A 185 -8.24 -14.94 -20.19
N ALA A 186 -8.02 -14.08 -21.19
CA ALA A 186 -6.87 -13.18 -21.24
C ALA A 186 -6.92 -12.11 -20.15
N ILE A 187 -8.11 -11.77 -19.64
CA ILE A 187 -8.28 -10.79 -18.56
C ILE A 187 -8.06 -11.49 -17.21
N SER A 188 -7.03 -11.04 -16.49
CA SER A 188 -6.73 -11.56 -15.14
C SER A 188 -7.88 -11.32 -14.16
N ALA A 189 -7.99 -12.16 -13.12
CA ALA A 189 -9.01 -11.98 -12.08
C ALA A 189 -8.89 -10.62 -11.36
N LYS A 190 -7.64 -10.14 -11.16
CA LYS A 190 -7.37 -8.81 -10.59
C LYS A 190 -7.91 -7.70 -11.48
N GLU A 191 -7.71 -7.82 -12.79
CA GLU A 191 -8.18 -6.83 -13.77
C GLU A 191 -9.71 -6.78 -13.82
N ARG A 192 -10.38 -7.94 -13.84
CA ARG A 192 -11.85 -8.00 -13.80
C ARG A 192 -12.44 -7.32 -12.56
N ARG A 193 -11.88 -7.63 -11.37
CA ARG A 193 -12.30 -6.99 -10.12
C ARG A 193 -12.09 -5.47 -10.14
N ARG A 194 -10.96 -5.02 -10.68
CA ARG A 194 -10.67 -3.60 -10.87
C ARG A 194 -11.72 -2.94 -11.77
N SER A 195 -11.94 -3.44 -12.98
CA SER A 195 -12.93 -2.87 -13.90
C SER A 195 -14.34 -2.83 -13.30
N ALA A 196 -14.75 -3.90 -12.60
CA ALA A 196 -16.05 -3.95 -11.94
C ALA A 196 -16.24 -2.88 -10.86
N LEU A 197 -15.19 -2.52 -10.13
CA LEU A 197 -15.22 -1.47 -9.12
C LEU A 197 -15.08 -0.07 -9.72
N GLU A 198 -14.23 0.11 -10.73
CA GLU A 198 -13.99 1.42 -11.39
C GLU A 198 -15.23 1.97 -12.09
N GLU A 199 -16.08 1.10 -12.63
CA GLU A 199 -17.34 1.51 -13.25
C GLU A 199 -18.43 1.94 -12.23
N SER A 200 -18.16 1.82 -10.92
CA SER A 200 -19.01 2.29 -9.83
C SER A 200 -18.35 3.46 -9.11
N PHE A 201 -19.10 4.54 -8.86
CA PHE A 201 -18.60 5.69 -8.11
C PHE A 201 -18.08 5.28 -6.71
N ASP A 202 -18.87 4.51 -5.97
CA ASP A 202 -18.49 4.02 -4.65
C ASP A 202 -17.36 2.97 -4.72
N GLY A 203 -17.32 2.17 -5.79
CA GLY A 203 -16.25 1.21 -6.03
C GLY A 203 -14.88 1.86 -6.26
N SER A 204 -14.83 2.91 -7.09
CA SER A 204 -13.59 3.69 -7.30
C SER A 204 -13.12 4.38 -6.01
N SER A 205 -14.06 4.91 -5.22
CA SER A 205 -13.78 5.52 -3.92
C SER A 205 -13.22 4.52 -2.90
N TYR A 206 -13.79 3.31 -2.84
CA TYR A 206 -13.27 2.22 -2.01
C TYR A 206 -11.86 1.81 -2.43
N MET A 207 -11.61 1.64 -3.74
CA MET A 207 -10.28 1.27 -4.23
C MET A 207 -9.22 2.28 -3.78
N LYS A 208 -9.54 3.58 -3.86
CA LYS A 208 -8.65 4.63 -3.38
C LYS A 208 -8.38 4.50 -1.89
N ALA A 209 -9.41 4.24 -1.10
CA ALA A 209 -9.27 4.09 0.34
C ALA A 209 -8.49 2.82 0.73
N ALA A 210 -8.69 1.71 0.03
CA ALA A 210 -7.94 0.47 0.22
C ALA A 210 -6.46 0.65 -0.12
N GLU A 211 -6.14 1.39 -1.19
CA GLU A 211 -4.77 1.77 -1.54
C GLU A 211 -4.13 2.61 -0.42
N VAL A 212 -4.83 3.63 0.06
CA VAL A 212 -4.37 4.50 1.16
C VAL A 212 -4.12 3.70 2.44
N LEU A 213 -5.05 2.80 2.80
CA LEU A 213 -4.91 1.91 3.95
C LEU A 213 -3.70 1.00 3.82
N GLY A 214 -3.53 0.35 2.67
CA GLY A 214 -2.39 -0.52 2.40
C GLY A 214 -1.06 0.21 2.51
N ALA A 215 -0.97 1.42 1.92
CA ALA A 215 0.22 2.25 1.99
C ALA A 215 0.54 2.67 3.44
N MET A 216 -0.46 3.12 4.20
CA MET A 216 -0.26 3.53 5.59
C MET A 216 0.14 2.35 6.49
N ARG A 217 -0.50 1.18 6.33
CA ARG A 217 -0.12 -0.06 7.04
C ARG A 217 1.33 -0.48 6.72
N ALA A 218 1.75 -0.36 5.46
CA ALA A 218 3.12 -0.66 5.06
C ALA A 218 4.15 0.31 5.67
N GLU A 219 3.79 1.60 5.79
CA GLU A 219 4.62 2.61 6.45
C GLU A 219 4.80 2.31 7.94
N VAL A 220 3.70 2.04 8.66
CA VAL A 220 3.72 1.64 10.08
C VAL A 220 4.52 0.34 10.26
N ALA A 221 4.30 -0.67 9.42
CA ALA A 221 5.04 -1.92 9.48
C ALA A 221 6.56 -1.74 9.28
N THR A 222 6.95 -0.78 8.44
CA THR A 222 8.37 -0.45 8.23
C THR A 222 9.00 0.15 9.49
N LEU A 223 8.29 1.07 10.18
CA LEU A 223 8.72 1.61 11.47
C LEU A 223 8.79 0.51 12.54
N THR A 224 7.77 -0.34 12.64
CA THR A 224 7.77 -1.48 13.57
C THR A 224 8.95 -2.40 13.30
N SER A 225 9.24 -2.75 12.04
CA SER A 225 10.40 -3.57 11.68
C SER A 225 11.74 -2.94 12.09
N ALA A 226 11.90 -1.63 11.92
CA ALA A 226 13.11 -0.93 12.35
C ALA A 226 13.24 -0.94 13.88
N ASN A 227 12.17 -0.66 14.61
CA ASN A 227 12.17 -0.68 16.06
C ASN A 227 12.44 -2.09 16.62
N THR A 228 11.80 -3.13 16.08
CA THR A 228 12.08 -4.52 16.47
C THR A 228 13.54 -4.91 16.24
N HIS A 229 14.12 -4.51 15.10
CA HIS A 229 15.55 -4.71 14.83
C HIS A 229 16.44 -3.99 15.87
N ASN A 230 16.11 -2.73 16.17
CA ASN A 230 16.87 -1.91 17.11
C ASN A 230 16.80 -2.47 18.54
N GLU A 231 15.62 -2.88 19.00
CA GLU A 231 15.45 -3.51 20.32
C GLU A 231 16.16 -4.86 20.41
N GLY A 232 16.07 -5.67 19.35
CA GLY A 232 16.71 -7.00 19.26
C GLY A 232 18.23 -6.97 19.11
N SER A 233 18.84 -5.81 18.86
CA SER A 233 20.29 -5.66 18.75
C SER A 233 20.95 -5.81 20.12
N SER A 234 21.43 -7.01 20.45
CA SER A 234 22.00 -7.35 21.77
C SER A 234 23.30 -6.60 22.10
N TRP A 235 24.07 -6.23 21.08
CA TRP A 235 25.31 -5.45 21.20
C TRP A 235 25.05 -3.96 21.52
N ALA A 236 23.83 -3.46 21.27
CA ALA A 236 23.52 -2.04 21.41
C ALA A 236 23.18 -1.68 22.87
N SER A 237 23.81 -0.62 23.38
CA SER A 237 23.49 -0.01 24.67
C SER A 237 22.11 0.66 24.68
N ALA A 238 21.57 0.91 25.88
CA ALA A 238 20.29 1.59 26.04
C ALA A 238 20.24 2.99 25.37
N PRO A 239 21.26 3.86 25.47
CA PRO A 239 21.29 5.13 24.72
C PRO A 239 21.21 4.96 23.20
N GLN A 240 21.86 3.93 22.64
CA GLN A 240 21.80 3.65 21.20
C GLN A 240 20.40 3.23 20.76
N LYS A 241 19.76 2.32 21.50
CA LYS A 241 18.38 1.88 21.22
C LYS A 241 17.39 3.03 21.34
N ASN A 242 17.48 3.82 22.42
CA ASN A 242 16.60 4.95 22.65
C ASN A 242 16.74 6.03 21.58
N PHE A 243 17.97 6.39 21.20
CA PHE A 243 18.20 7.34 20.11
C PHE A 243 17.67 6.80 18.77
N ALA A 244 17.97 5.54 18.44
CA ALA A 244 17.53 4.91 17.20
C ALA A 244 16.00 4.86 17.08
N ARG A 245 15.29 4.57 18.18
CA ARG A 245 13.83 4.60 18.26
C ARG A 245 13.27 6.00 18.00
N MET A 246 13.83 7.01 18.68
CA MET A 246 13.41 8.41 18.53
C MET A 246 13.60 8.92 17.09
N ILE A 247 14.81 8.81 16.53
CA ILE A 247 15.08 9.33 15.17
C ILE A 247 14.31 8.55 14.10
N SER A 248 14.09 7.25 14.29
CA SER A 248 13.29 6.43 13.37
C SER A 248 11.83 6.86 13.35
N TYR A 249 11.28 7.22 14.51
CA TYR A 249 9.93 7.75 14.63
C TYR A 249 9.80 9.11 13.93
N GLU A 250 10.70 10.06 14.21
CA GLU A 250 10.68 11.38 13.57
C GLU A 250 10.81 11.29 12.05
N ARG A 251 11.66 10.37 11.57
CA ARG A 251 11.79 10.07 10.15
C ARG A 251 10.49 9.52 9.58
N ALA A 252 9.81 8.59 10.26
CA ALA A 252 8.51 8.07 9.83
C ALA A 252 7.45 9.17 9.75
N VAL A 253 7.37 10.07 10.74
CA VAL A 253 6.45 11.22 10.72
C VAL A 253 6.63 12.06 9.44
N LEU A 254 7.88 12.27 9.01
CA LEU A 254 8.23 12.98 7.77
C LEU A 254 8.10 12.14 6.47
N GLY A 255 7.64 10.89 6.56
CA GLY A 255 7.56 9.97 5.41
C GLY A 255 8.93 9.49 4.92
N LEU A 256 9.95 9.57 5.78
CA LEU A 256 11.30 9.08 5.53
C LEU A 256 11.47 7.67 6.06
N ARG A 257 12.37 6.91 5.45
CA ARG A 257 12.69 5.56 5.88
C ARG A 257 13.24 5.55 7.33
N PRO A 258 12.61 4.80 8.25
CA PRO A 258 13.15 4.52 9.59
C PRO A 258 14.54 3.88 9.52
N LEU A 259 15.37 4.12 10.54
CA LEU A 259 16.77 3.70 10.53
C LEU A 259 16.99 2.48 11.42
N LYS A 260 17.74 1.52 10.90
CA LYS A 260 18.17 0.33 11.65
C LYS A 260 19.57 0.55 12.22
N LEU A 261 19.79 0.17 13.47
CA LEU A 261 21.10 0.13 14.10
C LEU A 261 22.02 -0.83 13.35
N GLU A 262 23.21 -0.35 13.02
CA GLU A 262 24.28 -1.16 12.47
C GLU A 262 25.48 -1.12 13.42
N GLU A 263 25.96 -2.32 13.79
CA GLU A 263 26.99 -2.53 14.81
C GLU A 263 28.33 -1.87 14.47
N LYS A 264 28.82 -2.07 13.25
CA LYS A 264 30.09 -1.55 12.76
C LYS A 264 30.08 -0.04 12.62
N LEU A 265 28.96 0.54 12.17
CA LEU A 265 28.78 1.99 12.20
C LEU A 265 28.75 2.52 13.64
N SER A 266 28.10 1.79 14.56
CA SER A 266 28.05 2.16 15.98
C SER A 266 29.41 2.03 16.67
N ASN A 267 30.22 1.04 16.30
CA ASN A 267 31.60 0.87 16.73
C ASN A 267 32.48 2.01 16.22
N SER A 268 32.30 2.41 14.95
CA SER A 268 32.95 3.58 14.37
C SER A 268 32.59 4.87 15.13
N ALA A 269 31.30 5.10 15.38
CA ALA A 269 30.79 6.28 16.10
C ALA A 269 31.32 6.33 17.54
N THR A 270 31.24 5.21 18.26
CA THR A 270 31.74 5.10 19.65
C THR A 270 33.25 5.31 19.70
N GLY A 271 33.98 4.74 18.75
CA GLY A 271 35.41 4.94 18.62
C GLY A 271 35.80 6.40 18.38
N HIS A 272 35.04 7.13 17.55
CA HIS A 272 35.29 8.56 17.30
C HIS A 272 35.00 9.42 18.53
N SER A 273 33.87 9.17 19.21
CA SER A 273 33.56 9.81 20.50
C SER A 273 34.67 9.58 21.53
N GLY A 274 35.21 8.35 21.60
CA GLY A 274 36.33 8.02 22.49
C GLY A 274 37.65 8.65 22.08
N ASP A 275 37.92 8.77 20.78
CA ASP A 275 39.11 9.47 20.27
C ASP A 275 39.03 10.97 20.61
N MET A 276 37.89 11.63 20.39
CA MET A 276 37.65 13.03 20.77
C MET A 276 37.86 13.26 22.27
N ALA A 277 37.25 12.42 23.10
CA ALA A 277 37.36 12.51 24.55
C ALA A 277 38.78 12.29 25.07
N ARG A 278 39.50 11.28 24.53
CA ARG A 278 40.83 10.89 25.03
C ARG A 278 41.94 11.81 24.53
N LEU A 279 41.84 12.27 23.29
CA LEU A 279 42.89 13.06 22.63
C LEU A 279 42.63 14.57 22.71
N GLY A 280 41.50 15.00 23.29
CA GLY A 280 41.20 16.40 23.56
C GLY A 280 40.93 17.22 22.29
N PHE A 281 40.22 16.65 21.32
CA PHE A 281 39.81 17.39 20.10
C PHE A 281 38.32 17.24 19.84
N PHE A 282 37.74 18.21 19.12
CA PHE A 282 36.36 18.15 18.63
C PHE A 282 36.32 18.49 17.14
N SER A 283 36.30 17.46 16.30
CA SER A 283 36.34 17.61 14.84
C SER A 283 35.80 16.37 14.14
N HIS A 284 35.19 16.57 12.96
CA HIS A 284 34.87 15.48 12.04
C HIS A 284 36.12 14.76 11.52
N THR A 285 37.27 15.47 11.52
CA THR A 285 38.57 14.93 11.10
C THR A 285 39.33 14.39 12.30
N SER A 286 39.59 13.08 12.32
CA SER A 286 40.39 12.47 13.39
C SER A 286 41.89 12.61 13.11
N PRO A 287 42.73 12.92 14.12
CA PRO A 287 44.18 12.87 14.01
C PRO A 287 44.73 11.44 14.05
N VAL A 288 43.90 10.43 14.34
CA VAL A 288 44.34 9.03 14.45
C VAL A 288 44.63 8.45 13.06
N PRO A 289 45.80 7.81 12.83
CA PRO A 289 46.15 7.21 11.55
C PRO A 289 45.08 6.23 11.02
N GLY A 290 44.68 6.45 9.77
CA GLY A 290 43.64 5.66 9.09
C GLY A 290 42.21 5.89 9.60
N LYS A 291 41.95 6.95 10.38
CA LYS A 291 40.61 7.32 10.88
C LYS A 291 40.16 8.73 10.45
N LYS A 292 40.84 9.34 9.47
CA LYS A 292 40.72 10.76 9.12
C LYS A 292 39.25 11.18 8.93
N SER A 293 38.52 10.54 8.01
CA SER A 293 37.10 10.81 7.77
C SER A 293 36.17 9.82 8.48
N PHE A 294 34.88 10.16 8.64
CA PHE A 294 33.87 9.21 9.14
C PHE A 294 33.76 7.95 8.26
N SER A 295 34.05 8.09 6.95
CA SER A 295 34.11 6.97 6.01
C SER A 295 35.33 6.07 6.27
N ASP A 296 36.49 6.63 6.59
CA ASP A 296 37.67 5.85 6.99
C ASP A 296 37.41 5.08 8.28
N ARG A 297 36.78 5.73 9.27
CA ARG A 297 36.41 5.11 10.54
C ARG A 297 35.41 3.96 10.37
N ALA A 298 34.39 4.17 9.54
CA ALA A 298 33.41 3.13 9.21
C ALA A 298 34.08 1.92 8.54
N ARG A 299 34.91 2.14 7.52
CA ARG A 299 35.68 1.07 6.85
C ARG A 299 36.61 0.34 7.83
N LYS A 300 37.31 1.07 8.69
CA LYS A 300 38.22 0.50 9.70
C LYS A 300 37.47 -0.33 10.75
N ALA A 301 36.21 0.01 11.04
CA ALA A 301 35.30 -0.81 11.85
C ALA A 301 34.69 -2.00 11.09
N GLY A 302 35.09 -2.22 9.82
CA GLY A 302 34.66 -3.33 8.99
C GLY A 302 33.32 -3.12 8.26
N PHE A 303 32.77 -1.90 8.30
CA PHE A 303 31.54 -1.56 7.59
C PHE A 303 31.80 -1.52 6.08
N ARG A 304 30.98 -2.24 5.30
CA ARG A 304 31.16 -2.41 3.85
C ARG A 304 30.17 -1.60 3.00
N GLY A 305 29.16 -1.02 3.62
CA GLY A 305 28.18 -0.18 2.92
C GLY A 305 28.68 1.26 2.71
N GLY A 306 27.77 2.14 2.33
CA GLY A 306 28.04 3.56 2.10
C GLY A 306 27.60 4.43 3.28
N PRO A 307 28.52 4.91 4.14
CA PRO A 307 28.18 5.95 5.12
C PRO A 307 27.92 7.26 4.37
N SER A 308 26.90 8.01 4.80
CA SER A 308 26.37 9.18 4.07
C SER A 308 26.46 10.50 4.82
N GLY A 309 26.64 10.48 6.14
CA GLY A 309 26.76 11.71 6.92
C GLY A 309 27.16 11.43 8.37
N GLU A 310 27.65 12.46 9.03
CA GLU A 310 28.06 12.42 10.44
C GLU A 310 27.57 13.65 11.20
N CYS A 311 27.05 13.42 12.41
CA CYS A 311 26.84 14.48 13.40
C CYS A 311 27.72 14.22 14.62
N ILE A 312 28.35 15.26 15.16
CA ILE A 312 29.12 15.19 16.41
C ILE A 312 28.62 16.23 17.41
N ALA A 313 28.59 15.89 18.69
CA ALA A 313 28.29 16.82 19.78
C ALA A 313 29.18 16.52 20.99
N ALA A 314 29.46 17.53 21.82
CA ALA A 314 30.27 17.38 23.02
C ALA A 314 29.70 18.22 24.18
N GLY A 315 29.67 17.63 25.37
CA GLY A 315 29.24 18.27 26.61
C GLY A 315 27.79 18.00 27.02
N GLN A 316 26.95 17.51 26.10
CA GLN A 316 25.55 17.18 26.39
C GLN A 316 25.46 15.96 27.31
N GLY A 317 24.60 16.04 28.34
CA GLY A 317 24.42 14.97 29.33
C GLY A 317 23.48 13.83 28.89
N SER A 318 22.75 14.02 27.79
CA SER A 318 21.78 13.05 27.28
C SER A 318 21.77 13.00 25.75
N PHE A 319 21.26 11.90 25.19
CA PHE A 319 21.08 11.79 23.74
C PHE A 319 20.07 12.82 23.22
N SER A 320 19.04 13.16 24.01
CA SER A 320 18.03 14.16 23.65
C SER A 320 18.64 15.55 23.53
N SER A 321 19.53 15.93 24.45
CA SER A 321 20.23 17.22 24.37
C SER A 321 21.23 17.28 23.20
N ALA A 322 21.87 16.15 22.86
CA ALA A 322 22.73 16.06 21.67
C ALA A 322 21.91 16.19 20.38
N TYR A 323 20.77 15.48 20.30
CA TYR A 323 19.82 15.58 19.22
C TYR A 323 19.30 17.01 19.03
N GLU A 324 18.89 17.67 20.12
CA GLU A 324 18.42 19.05 20.08
C GLU A 324 19.50 19.99 19.51
N SER A 325 20.75 19.84 19.97
CA SER A 325 21.89 20.62 19.44
C SER A 325 22.09 20.41 17.94
N TRP A 326 21.90 19.18 17.46
CA TRP A 326 21.93 18.86 16.03
C TRP A 326 20.73 19.41 15.27
N PHE A 327 19.54 19.41 15.86
CA PHE A 327 18.34 19.94 15.22
C PHE A 327 18.45 21.45 14.96
N TYR A 328 19.09 22.21 15.85
CA TYR A 328 19.35 23.64 15.66
C TYR A 328 20.55 23.95 14.74
N SER A 329 21.23 22.92 14.22
CA SER A 329 22.33 23.07 13.28
C SER A 329 21.87 22.61 11.90
N ASP A 330 21.82 23.52 10.93
CA ASP A 330 21.29 23.23 9.60
C ASP A 330 21.92 21.97 8.98
N GLY A 331 23.26 21.90 8.93
CA GLY A 331 23.97 20.74 8.39
C GLY A 331 23.66 19.43 9.14
N HIS A 332 23.60 19.45 10.47
CA HIS A 332 23.28 18.24 11.24
C HIS A 332 21.82 17.82 11.08
N ARG A 333 20.87 18.78 11.09
CA ARG A 333 19.45 18.52 10.83
C ARG A 333 19.25 17.91 9.45
N HIS A 334 19.95 18.42 8.43
CA HIS A 334 19.90 17.87 7.07
C HIS A 334 20.42 16.44 7.02
N ILE A 335 21.48 16.10 7.77
CA ILE A 335 22.01 14.73 7.85
C ILE A 335 21.00 13.79 8.53
N MET A 336 20.41 14.21 9.65
CA MET A 336 19.42 13.42 10.40
C MET A 336 18.14 13.16 9.59
N LEU A 337 17.72 14.14 8.78
CA LEU A 337 16.47 14.11 8.01
C LEU A 337 16.68 13.88 6.51
N ALA A 338 17.88 13.49 6.09
CA ALA A 338 18.17 13.18 4.69
C ALA A 338 17.33 11.99 4.17
N LYS A 339 16.90 12.09 2.92
CA LYS A 339 16.40 10.96 2.13
C LYS A 339 17.56 10.03 1.76
N GLY A 340 17.32 8.71 1.79
CA GLY A 340 18.29 7.70 1.33
C GLY A 340 18.86 6.79 2.41
N PRO A 341 19.33 7.30 3.57
CA PRO A 341 19.82 6.44 4.65
C PRO A 341 18.76 5.45 5.13
N SER A 342 19.22 4.24 5.44
CA SER A 342 18.40 3.14 5.97
C SER A 342 18.98 2.52 7.23
N ILE A 343 20.21 2.91 7.58
CA ILE A 343 20.90 2.47 8.79
C ILE A 343 21.56 3.65 9.49
N LEU A 344 21.83 3.48 10.78
CA LEU A 344 22.62 4.40 11.57
C LEU A 344 23.63 3.66 12.46
N GLY A 345 24.73 4.34 12.76
CA GLY A 345 25.58 4.08 13.91
C GLY A 345 25.47 5.23 14.90
N PHE A 346 25.33 4.92 16.17
CA PHE A 346 25.33 5.93 17.23
C PHE A 346 26.31 5.52 18.32
N GLY A 347 27.02 6.47 18.91
CA GLY A 347 28.03 6.18 19.92
C GLY A 347 28.24 7.33 20.89
N VAL A 348 28.48 7.00 22.15
CA VAL A 348 28.74 7.98 23.22
C VAL A 348 29.88 7.55 24.11
N VAL A 349 30.82 8.46 24.39
CA VAL A 349 31.91 8.29 25.37
C VAL A 349 32.15 9.63 26.06
N SER A 350 32.13 9.69 27.39
CA SER A 350 32.41 10.92 28.17
C SER A 350 31.71 12.19 27.64
N LYS A 351 30.39 12.11 27.41
CA LYS A 351 29.55 13.20 26.85
C LYS A 351 29.94 13.67 25.43
N HIS A 352 30.73 12.88 24.70
CA HIS A 352 30.96 13.04 23.26
C HIS A 352 30.03 12.10 22.52
N TRP A 353 29.26 12.63 21.58
CA TRP A 353 28.23 11.94 20.83
C TRP A 353 28.59 11.94 19.37
N THR A 354 28.45 10.80 18.71
CA THR A 354 28.63 10.66 17.28
C THR A 354 27.45 9.90 16.70
N LEU A 355 26.82 10.46 15.66
CA LEU A 355 25.86 9.79 14.79
C LEU A 355 26.52 9.63 13.42
N VAL A 356 26.40 8.46 12.81
CA VAL A 356 26.74 8.20 11.42
C VAL A 356 25.52 7.61 10.73
N THR A 357 25.07 8.20 9.63
CA THR A 357 23.99 7.64 8.80
C THR A 357 24.58 6.90 7.60
N GLY A 358 23.85 5.95 7.04
CA GLY A 358 24.31 5.24 5.85
C GLY A 358 23.29 4.32 5.20
N ARG A 359 23.78 3.55 4.24
CA ARG A 359 23.07 2.43 3.60
C ARG A 359 24.01 1.23 3.48
N MET A 360 23.43 0.03 3.52
CA MET A 360 24.16 -1.20 3.21
C MET A 360 24.65 -1.24 1.78
#